data_AF-A0A7C5CE89-F1
#
_entry.id   AF-A0A7C5CE89-F1
#
_cell.length_a   1.000
_cell.length_b   1.000
_cell.length_c   1.000
_cell.angle_alpha   90.00
_cell.angle_beta   90.00
_cell.angle_gamma   90.00
#
_symmetry.space_group_name_H-M   'P 1'
#
loop_
_entity.id
_entity.type
_entity.pdbx_description
1 polymer ?
#
loop_
_entity_poly.entity_id
_entity_poly.type
_entity_poly.pdbx_seq_one_letter_code
_entity_poly.pdbx_strand_id
1 'polypeptide(L)'
;LLVFVTILFGWPALVGLVRAEFLRARNFEYVRAARALGVSSTTIMFRHMLPNAMVATLTFMPFIITGAIATLASLDFLGFGLPSSAPSLGELTRQAKQNLQAPWLGFTAFITFSVLLSLLVFIFEGVRDAFDPRKTFS
;
A
#
# COMPACT_ATOMS: atom_id res chain seq x y z
N LEU A 1 -15.52 0.74 11.48
CA LEU A 1 -15.08 -0.58 11.99
C LEU A 1 -14.30 -1.38 10.94
N LEU A 2 -14.88 -1.64 9.76
CA LEU A 2 -14.20 -2.44 8.72
C LEU A 2 -12.81 -1.90 8.35
N VAL A 3 -12.69 -0.57 8.14
CA VAL A 3 -11.39 0.09 7.89
C VAL A 3 -10.35 -0.24 8.97
N PHE A 4 -10.75 -0.19 10.24
CA PHE A 4 -9.85 -0.49 11.35
C PHE A 4 -9.40 -1.95 11.34
N VAL A 5 -10.31 -2.89 11.09
CA VAL A 5 -9.99 -4.32 10.96
C VAL A 5 -9.02 -4.53 9.79
N THR A 6 -9.28 -3.95 8.63
CA THR A 6 -8.39 -4.08 7.46
C THR A 6 -6.99 -3.56 7.74
N ILE A 7 -6.85 -2.44 8.45
CA ILE A 7 -5.54 -1.90 8.86
C ILE A 7 -4.86 -2.85 9.87
N LEU A 8 -5.61 -3.30 10.88
CA LEU A 8 -5.09 -4.19 11.93
C LEU A 8 -4.59 -5.53 11.39
N PHE A 9 -5.18 -6.04 10.31
CA PHE A 9 -4.79 -7.31 9.69
C PHE A 9 -3.97 -7.15 8.40
N GLY A 10 -3.69 -5.92 7.95
CA GLY A 10 -2.92 -5.67 6.73
C GLY A 10 -1.40 -5.73 6.90
N TRP A 11 -0.88 -5.42 8.09
CA TRP A 11 0.56 -5.35 8.36
C TRP A 11 1.35 -6.67 8.22
N PRO A 12 0.79 -7.89 8.42
CA PRO A 12 1.54 -9.13 8.25
C PRO A 12 2.08 -9.32 6.83
N ALA A 13 1.42 -8.75 5.80
CA ALA A 13 1.90 -8.78 4.42
C ALA A 13 3.29 -8.12 4.26
N LEU A 14 3.59 -7.12 5.09
CA LEU A 14 4.88 -6.42 5.06
C LEU A 14 5.98 -7.16 5.85
N VAL A 15 5.61 -8.00 6.82
CA VAL A 15 6.59 -8.70 7.68
C VAL A 15 7.50 -9.62 6.87
N GLY A 16 6.93 -10.39 5.93
CA GLY A 16 7.70 -11.28 5.06
C GLY A 16 8.70 -10.52 4.18
N LEU A 17 8.26 -9.39 3.63
CA LEU A 17 9.08 -8.50 2.79
C LEU A 17 10.24 -7.89 3.59
N VAL A 18 9.94 -7.27 4.74
CA VAL A 18 10.96 -6.65 5.60
C VAL A 18 11.95 -7.70 6.07
N ARG A 19 11.49 -8.90 6.45
CA ARG A 19 12.38 -9.99 6.85
C ARG A 19 13.30 -10.42 5.71
N ALA A 20 12.79 -10.55 4.49
CA ALA A 20 13.59 -10.89 3.32
C ALA A 20 14.66 -9.82 3.05
N GLU A 21 14.31 -8.54 3.12
CA GLU A 21 15.25 -7.43 2.94
C GLU A 21 16.30 -7.39 4.05
N PHE A 22 15.96 -7.69 5.30
CA PHE A 22 16.94 -7.79 6.38
C PHE A 22 17.90 -8.98 6.19
N LEU A 23 17.39 -10.14 5.75
CA LEU A 23 18.21 -11.32 5.44
C LEU A 23 19.11 -11.12 4.22
N ARG A 24 18.71 -10.28 3.28
CA ARG A 24 19.54 -9.83 2.16
C ARG A 24 20.58 -8.81 2.64
N ALA A 25 20.16 -7.79 3.37
CA ALA A 25 21.00 -6.66 3.76
C ALA A 25 22.14 -7.07 4.70
N ARG A 26 21.94 -8.07 5.56
CA ARG A 26 23.01 -8.62 6.42
C ARG A 26 24.21 -9.19 5.64
N ASN A 27 24.03 -9.52 4.36
CA ASN A 27 25.08 -10.05 3.50
C ASN A 27 25.83 -8.99 2.70
N PHE A 28 25.43 -7.72 2.77
CA PHE A 28 26.11 -6.64 2.07
C PHE A 28 27.49 -6.32 2.67
N GLU A 29 28.43 -5.94 1.81
CA GLU A 29 29.82 -5.65 2.19
C GLU A 29 29.92 -4.49 3.19
N TYR A 30 29.14 -3.43 3.00
CA TYR A 30 29.12 -2.29 3.94
C TYR A 30 28.65 -2.69 5.35
N VAL A 31 27.72 -3.66 5.47
CA VAL A 31 27.28 -4.19 6.76
C VAL A 31 28.37 -5.03 7.41
N ARG A 32 29.07 -5.86 6.61
CA ARG A 32 30.20 -6.67 7.10
C ARG A 32 31.36 -5.79 7.55
N ALA A 33 31.69 -4.74 6.79
CA ALA A 33 32.72 -3.76 7.13
C ALA A 33 32.36 -2.98 8.41
N ALA A 34 31.12 -2.46 8.52
CA ALA A 34 30.68 -1.78 9.74
C ALA A 34 30.77 -2.66 10.99
N ARG A 35 30.44 -3.96 10.86
CA ARG A 35 30.60 -4.91 11.94
C ARG A 35 32.06 -5.17 12.29
N ALA A 36 32.95 -5.29 11.29
CA ALA A 36 34.38 -5.45 11.51
C ALA A 36 35.02 -4.23 12.22
N LEU A 37 34.46 -3.04 12.00
CA LEU A 37 34.83 -1.80 12.67
C LEU A 37 34.24 -1.66 14.09
N GLY A 38 33.52 -2.67 14.60
CA GLY A 38 32.96 -2.67 15.95
C GLY A 38 31.66 -1.86 16.13
N VAL A 39 31.00 -1.45 15.05
CA VAL A 39 29.72 -0.72 15.13
C VAL A 39 28.64 -1.61 15.73
N SER A 40 27.83 -1.05 16.64
CA SER A 40 26.75 -1.79 17.31
C SER A 40 25.71 -2.32 16.31
N SER A 41 25.15 -3.50 16.60
CA SER A 41 24.11 -4.10 15.74
C SER A 41 22.86 -3.22 15.65
N THR A 42 22.50 -2.53 16.73
CA THR A 42 21.38 -1.60 16.77
C THR A 42 21.59 -0.42 15.82
N THR A 43 22.79 0.18 15.84
CA THR A 43 23.15 1.24 14.89
C THR A 43 23.07 0.74 13.45
N ILE A 44 23.60 -0.46 13.16
CA ILE A 44 23.55 -1.04 11.81
C ILE A 44 22.10 -1.28 11.37
N MET A 45 21.26 -1.80 12.24
CA MET A 45 19.85 -2.04 11.94
C MET A 45 19.11 -0.74 11.60
N PHE A 46 19.15 0.27 12.48
CA PHE A 46 18.34 1.48 12.29
C PHE A 46 18.94 2.48 11.29
N ARG A 47 20.27 2.55 11.17
CA ARG A 47 20.96 3.50 10.29
C ARG A 47 21.14 2.97 8.86
N HIS A 48 21.27 1.65 8.69
CA HIS A 48 21.63 1.07 7.40
C HIS A 48 20.58 0.07 6.88
N MET A 49 20.19 -0.93 7.67
CA MET A 49 19.30 -2.01 7.17
C MET A 49 17.84 -1.56 7.05
N LEU A 50 17.31 -0.84 8.04
CA LEU A 50 15.92 -0.39 8.07
C LEU A 50 15.61 0.59 6.93
N PRO A 51 16.42 1.65 6.68
CA PRO A 51 16.18 2.53 5.54
C PRO A 51 16.23 1.80 4.19
N ASN A 52 17.12 0.81 4.03
CA ASN A 52 17.17 -0.02 2.82
C ASN A 52 15.88 -0.86 2.66
N ALA A 53 15.39 -1.47 3.73
CA ALA A 53 14.14 -2.25 3.71
C ALA A 53 12.88 -1.38 3.52
N MET A 54 12.92 -0.11 3.93
CA MET A 54 11.83 0.84 3.71
C MET A 54 11.59 1.09 2.22
N VAL A 55 12.64 1.18 1.38
CA VAL A 55 12.47 1.40 -0.07
C VAL A 55 11.63 0.28 -0.70
N ALA A 56 11.92 -0.98 -0.35
CA ALA A 56 11.13 -2.12 -0.79
C ALA A 56 9.70 -2.04 -0.25
N THR A 57 9.53 -1.72 1.04
CA THR A 57 8.21 -1.58 1.68
C THR A 57 7.36 -0.52 0.97
N LEU A 58 7.91 0.66 0.72
CA LEU A 58 7.24 1.77 0.04
C LEU A 58 6.80 1.39 -1.39
N THR A 59 7.60 0.57 -2.07
CA THR A 59 7.29 0.05 -3.41
C THR A 59 6.03 -0.83 -3.40
N PHE A 60 5.80 -1.60 -2.34
CA PHE A 60 4.65 -2.50 -2.23
C PHE A 60 3.39 -1.85 -1.64
N MET A 61 3.51 -0.70 -0.97
CA MET A 61 2.37 0.00 -0.35
C MET A 61 1.19 0.27 -1.31
N PRO A 62 1.37 0.77 -2.55
CA PRO A 62 0.24 1.04 -3.44
C PRO A 62 -0.62 -0.20 -3.69
N PHE A 63 0.00 -1.38 -3.80
CA PHE A 63 -0.72 -2.64 -4.01
C PHE A 63 -1.54 -3.07 -2.80
N ILE A 64 -0.95 -2.97 -1.60
CA ILE A 64 -1.63 -3.34 -0.35
C ILE A 64 -2.85 -2.44 -0.13
N ILE A 65 -2.69 -1.14 -0.36
CA ILE A 65 -3.76 -0.16 -0.14
C ILE A 65 -4.85 -0.29 -1.21
N THR A 66 -4.46 -0.51 -2.47
CA THR A 66 -5.41 -0.80 -3.56
C THR A 66 -6.22 -2.06 -3.26
N GLY A 67 -5.57 -3.13 -2.80
CA GLY A 67 -6.24 -4.36 -2.38
C GLY A 67 -7.21 -4.15 -1.21
N ALA A 68 -6.82 -3.34 -0.22
CA ALA A 68 -7.68 -2.97 0.90
C ALA A 68 -8.93 -2.19 0.44
N ILE A 69 -8.77 -1.20 -0.44
CA ILE A 69 -9.89 -0.43 -1.01
C ILE A 69 -10.82 -1.33 -1.81
N ALA A 70 -10.27 -2.19 -2.67
CA ALA A 70 -11.07 -3.15 -3.43
C ALA A 70 -11.86 -4.10 -2.52
N THR A 71 -11.24 -4.56 -1.42
CA THR A 71 -11.90 -5.41 -0.42
C THR A 71 -13.04 -4.67 0.27
N LEU A 72 -12.81 -3.44 0.75
CA LEU A 72 -13.83 -2.62 1.39
C LEU A 72 -14.99 -2.31 0.44
N ALA A 73 -14.69 -1.94 -0.81
CA ALA A 73 -15.72 -1.67 -1.80
C ALA A 73 -16.50 -2.94 -2.19
N SER A 74 -15.86 -4.11 -2.20
CA SER A 74 -16.55 -5.39 -2.40
C SER A 74 -17.51 -5.70 -1.25
N LEU A 75 -17.10 -5.44 0.00
CA LEU A 75 -17.96 -5.60 1.17
C LEU A 75 -19.14 -4.62 1.15
N ASP A 76 -18.89 -3.37 0.76
CA ASP A 76 -19.92 -2.35 0.55
C ASP A 76 -20.92 -2.80 -0.53
N PHE A 77 -20.44 -3.31 -1.66
CA PHE A 77 -21.28 -3.83 -2.74
C PHE A 77 -22.15 -5.01 -2.28
N LEU A 78 -21.63 -5.87 -1.39
CA LEU A 78 -22.37 -6.98 -0.79
C LEU A 78 -23.34 -6.53 0.32
N GLY A 79 -23.31 -5.26 0.73
CA GLY A 79 -24.21 -4.70 1.75
C GLY A 79 -23.72 -4.87 3.20
N PHE A 80 -22.47 -5.31 3.41
CA PHE A 80 -21.84 -5.37 4.74
C PHE A 80 -21.14 -4.06 5.13
N GLY A 81 -21.24 -3.06 4.27
CA GLY A 81 -20.48 -1.82 4.30
C GLY A 81 -21.11 -0.65 5.04
N LEU A 82 -20.80 0.55 4.53
CA LEU A 82 -21.43 1.79 4.97
C LEU A 82 -22.96 1.76 4.73
N PRO A 83 -23.76 2.46 5.57
CA PRO A 83 -25.19 2.60 5.33
C PRO A 83 -25.45 3.28 3.98
N SER A 84 -26.55 2.94 3.31
CA SER A 84 -26.90 3.46 1.96
C SER A 84 -27.08 4.98 1.89
N SER A 85 -27.18 5.66 3.04
CA SER A 85 -27.17 7.13 3.13
C SER A 85 -25.78 7.74 2.94
N ALA A 86 -24.71 6.95 3.07
CA ALA A 86 -23.34 7.39 2.87
C ALA A 86 -22.86 6.96 1.47
N PRO A 87 -22.36 7.89 0.64
CA PRO A 87 -21.85 7.55 -0.68
C PRO A 87 -20.57 6.72 -0.55
N SER A 88 -20.58 5.51 -1.11
CA SER A 88 -19.41 4.62 -1.13
C SER A 88 -19.18 4.03 -2.53
N LEU A 89 -17.93 3.65 -2.82
CA LEU A 89 -17.57 3.09 -4.13
C LEU A 89 -18.31 1.79 -4.42
N GLY A 90 -18.49 0.92 -3.42
CA GLY A 90 -19.24 -0.32 -3.57
C GLY A 90 -20.74 -0.10 -3.77
N GLU A 91 -21.31 0.90 -3.10
CA GLU A 91 -22.70 1.28 -3.27
C GLU A 91 -22.97 1.87 -4.65
N LEU A 92 -22.04 2.67 -5.22
CA LEU A 92 -22.14 3.14 -6.61
C LEU A 92 -22.20 1.97 -7.61
N THR A 93 -21.36 0.95 -7.44
CA THR A 93 -21.40 -0.26 -8.28
C THR A 93 -22.68 -1.07 -8.06
N ARG A 94 -23.20 -1.10 -6.84
CA ARG A 94 -24.47 -1.77 -6.53
C ARG A 94 -25.64 -1.10 -7.21
N GLN A 95 -25.71 0.22 -7.20
CA GLN A 95 -26.73 1.00 -7.90
C GLN A 95 -26.68 0.79 -9.41
N ALA A 96 -25.48 0.73 -9.99
CA ALA A 96 -25.29 0.40 -11.39
C ALA A 96 -25.83 -1.00 -11.75
N LYS A 97 -25.59 -2.00 -10.89
CA LYS A 97 -26.14 -3.36 -11.08
C LYS A 97 -27.68 -3.39 -10.96
N GLN A 98 -28.24 -2.64 -10.01
CA GLN A 98 -29.69 -2.64 -9.77
C GLN A 98 -30.46 -1.88 -10.85
N ASN A 99 -29.84 -0.89 -11.50
CA ASN A 99 -30.46 -0.06 -12.51
C ASN A 99 -29.82 -0.30 -13.88
N LEU A 100 -30.02 -1.50 -14.42
CA LEU A 100 -29.52 -1.90 -15.75
C LEU A 100 -30.04 -1.00 -16.87
N GLN A 101 -31.20 -0.37 -16.68
CA GLN A 101 -31.78 0.63 -17.57
C GLN A 101 -31.01 1.96 -17.59
N ALA A 102 -30.10 2.19 -16.63
CA ALA A 102 -29.32 3.41 -16.45
C ALA A 102 -27.82 3.12 -16.64
N PRO A 103 -27.35 2.83 -17.87
CA PRO A 103 -25.98 2.41 -18.13
C PRO A 103 -24.93 3.46 -17.73
N TRP A 104 -25.31 4.74 -17.66
CA TRP A 104 -24.44 5.81 -17.18
C TRP A 104 -23.95 5.57 -15.75
N LEU A 105 -24.73 4.92 -14.88
CA LEU A 105 -24.30 4.57 -13.52
C LEU A 105 -23.11 3.60 -13.53
N GLY A 106 -23.10 2.65 -14.46
CA GLY A 106 -21.98 1.71 -14.64
C GLY A 106 -20.72 2.43 -15.12
N PHE A 107 -20.85 3.33 -16.10
CA PHE A 107 -19.72 4.13 -16.57
C PHE A 107 -19.19 5.08 -15.49
N THR A 108 -20.06 5.74 -14.74
CA THR A 108 -19.65 6.58 -13.61
C THR A 108 -18.90 5.77 -12.57
N ALA A 109 -19.42 4.62 -12.14
CA ALA A 109 -18.73 3.75 -11.19
C ALA A 109 -17.34 3.33 -11.70
N PHE A 110 -17.24 2.91 -12.97
CA PHE A 110 -15.98 2.53 -13.61
C PHE A 110 -14.97 3.67 -13.65
N ILE A 111 -15.38 4.87 -14.10
CA ILE A 111 -14.49 6.03 -14.21
C ILE A 111 -14.03 6.47 -12.82
N THR A 112 -14.93 6.53 -11.84
CA THR A 112 -14.59 6.89 -10.46
C THR A 112 -13.57 5.93 -9.87
N PHE A 113 -13.77 4.62 -10.01
CA PHE A 113 -12.79 3.62 -9.56
C PHE A 113 -11.44 3.78 -10.27
N SER A 114 -11.47 3.88 -11.60
CA SER A 114 -10.25 3.96 -12.42
C SER A 114 -9.42 5.18 -12.05
N VAL A 115 -10.04 6.36 -11.95
CA VAL A 115 -9.37 7.61 -11.58
C VAL A 115 -8.83 7.54 -10.15
N LEU A 116 -9.65 7.10 -9.19
CA LEU A 116 -9.24 7.03 -7.79
C LEU A 116 -8.04 6.09 -7.58
N LEU A 117 -8.10 4.89 -8.14
CA LEU A 117 -7.01 3.92 -8.00
C LEU A 117 -5.75 4.39 -8.74
N SER A 118 -5.89 4.99 -9.92
CA SER A 118 -4.75 5.53 -10.67
C SER A 118 -4.06 6.67 -9.93
N LEU A 119 -4.83 7.63 -9.41
CA LEU A 119 -4.28 8.73 -8.62
C LEU A 119 -3.58 8.22 -7.37
N LEU A 120 -4.15 7.21 -6.70
CA LEU A 120 -3.53 6.61 -5.53
C LEU A 120 -2.18 5.97 -5.86
N VAL A 121 -2.10 5.21 -6.95
CA VAL A 121 -0.84 4.62 -7.42
C VAL A 121 0.20 5.72 -7.71
N PHE A 122 -0.18 6.78 -8.44
CA PHE A 122 0.74 7.89 -8.73
C PHE A 122 1.21 8.64 -7.48
N ILE A 123 0.34 8.83 -6.49
CA ILE A 123 0.74 9.41 -5.19
C ILE A 123 1.81 8.53 -4.54
N PHE A 124 1.63 7.21 -4.54
CA PHE A 124 2.63 6.30 -3.96
C PHE A 124 3.92 6.22 -4.77
N GLU A 125 3.87 6.34 -6.09
CA GLU A 125 5.07 6.48 -6.91
C GLU A 125 5.82 7.77 -6.54
N GLY A 126 5.11 8.90 -6.38
CA GLY A 126 5.70 10.15 -5.92
C GLY A 126 6.31 10.05 -4.52
N VAL A 127 5.63 9.37 -3.59
CA VAL A 127 6.18 9.09 -2.25
C VAL A 127 7.42 8.20 -2.35
N ARG A 128 7.37 7.12 -3.13
CA ARG A 128 8.52 6.24 -3.33
C ARG A 128 9.71 7.01 -3.89
N ASP A 129 9.47 7.89 -4.87
CA ASP A 129 10.48 8.74 -5.48
C ASP A 129 11.12 9.72 -4.49
N ALA A 130 10.32 10.31 -3.60
CA ALA A 130 10.82 11.20 -2.55
C ALA A 130 11.71 10.47 -1.52
N PHE A 131 11.49 9.17 -1.33
CA PHE A 131 12.28 8.32 -0.45
C PHE A 131 13.43 7.59 -1.17
N ASP A 132 13.61 7.75 -2.49
CA ASP A 132 14.76 7.20 -3.20
C ASP A 132 15.99 8.09 -2.98
N PRO A 133 16.99 7.65 -2.20
CA PRO A 133 18.15 8.48 -1.86
C PRO A 133 19.10 8.70 -3.06
N ARG A 134 18.86 8.06 -4.22
CA ARG A 134 19.69 8.28 -5.42
C ARG A 134 19.43 9.63 -6.08
N LYS A 135 18.27 10.25 -5.85
CA LYS A 135 17.90 11.55 -6.47
C LYS A 135 18.46 12.77 -5.74
N THR A 136 18.95 12.63 -4.50
CA THR A 136 19.50 13.74 -3.71
C THR A 136 20.98 14.05 -3.98
N PHE A 137 21.64 13.32 -4.89
CA PHE A 137 23.07 13.48 -5.20
C PHE A 137 23.37 13.89 -6.65
N SER A 138 22.41 14.50 -7.36
CA SER A 138 22.68 15.15 -8.66
C SER A 138 22.59 16.66 -8.55
#